data_AF-A0A3Q1BYW9-F1
#
_entry.id   AF-A0A3Q1BYW9-F1
#
_cell.length_a   1.000
_cell.length_b   1.000
_cell.length_c   1.000
_cell.angle_alpha   90.00
_cell.angle_beta   90.00
_cell.angle_gamma   90.00
#
_symmetry.space_group_name_H-M   'P 1'
#
loop_
_entity.id
_entity.type
_entity.pdbx_description
1 polymer ?
#
loop_
_entity_poly.entity_id
_entity_poly.type
_entity_poly.pdbx_seq_one_letter_code
_entity_poly.pdbx_strand_id
1 'polypeptide(L)'
;MVKAAHDKDSPTKPILINGKVFNCLCDTGALKSASGHVTPLRTTHPATILDPDSNNSAKISILVDSSCPFALSLEHMQLLGTLPSALWSTSPTDVGLIKDQDPIKVKLVKSDRPKLKQYPLTQETQEGIGPVIKDMLKAGILRKTDTPICKTPIFPVKKANGKWRMVQDLRAVNAIVEPEPVEVANPHTLLNSIGSRDKWFSVVDLSNALFSVPLDRESQDLFAFQYNGQMYTYTRLPQGFTNSPTLYSQALRASMTRCSPLINGQYLLYVDDILITGHTKQDCERNTLTVLQHLYAEGHKVSKTRIQLCQPEVVYLGIHVRCTYPTFWCETPTFSFLF
;
A
#
# COMPACT_ATOMS: atom_id res chain seq x y z
N MET A 1 6.52 39.42 29.70
CA MET A 1 6.71 40.77 29.11
C MET A 1 7.22 40.57 27.68
N VAL A 2 6.41 41.02 26.70
CA VAL A 2 6.69 41.32 25.28
C VAL A 2 7.15 40.21 24.30
N LYS A 3 6.61 40.34 23.09
CA LYS A 3 6.49 39.47 21.90
C LYS A 3 7.72 39.39 20.96
N ALA A 4 7.70 38.27 20.23
CA ALA A 4 7.95 38.04 18.78
C ALA A 4 9.35 38.16 18.16
N ALA A 5 9.74 37.08 17.48
CA ALA A 5 10.08 37.12 16.04
C ALA A 5 9.89 35.72 15.42
N HIS A 6 9.30 35.68 14.24
CA HIS A 6 9.36 34.55 13.31
C HIS A 6 10.82 34.26 12.98
N ASP A 7 11.25 33.00 13.08
CA ASP A 7 12.43 32.54 12.36
C ASP A 7 12.07 31.27 11.59
N LYS A 8 11.85 31.45 10.28
CA LYS A 8 11.87 30.41 9.27
C LYS A 8 13.34 30.29 8.88
N ASP A 9 14.10 29.41 9.53
CA ASP A 9 15.35 28.83 9.03
C ASP A 9 16.06 28.10 10.18
N SER A 10 15.67 26.85 10.44
CA SER A 10 16.56 25.90 11.12
C SER A 10 17.38 25.17 10.05
N PRO A 11 18.72 25.31 10.00
CA PRO A 11 19.52 24.71 8.94
C PRO A 11 19.55 23.19 9.11
N THR A 12 19.06 22.49 8.08
CA THR A 12 19.26 21.05 7.90
C THR A 12 20.75 20.72 7.95
N LYS A 13 21.15 19.79 8.81
CA LYS A 13 22.56 19.35 8.91
C LYS A 13 23.05 18.87 7.53
N PRO A 14 24.22 19.32 7.05
CA PRO A 14 24.76 18.86 5.79
C PRO A 14 25.09 17.36 5.82
N ILE A 15 24.79 16.66 4.73
CA ILE A 15 25.20 15.28 4.49
C ILE A 15 26.47 15.30 3.63
N LEU A 16 27.48 14.55 4.06
CA LEU A 16 28.73 14.35 3.33
C LEU A 16 28.67 13.05 2.53
N ILE A 17 28.85 13.14 1.22
CA ILE A 17 29.01 11.97 0.33
C ILE A 17 30.26 12.19 -0.50
N ASN A 18 31.23 11.28 -0.43
CA ASN A 18 32.52 11.34 -1.13
C ASN A 18 33.26 12.68 -0.97
N GLY A 19 33.27 13.24 0.25
CA GLY A 19 34.00 14.48 0.56
C GLY A 19 33.33 15.77 0.08
N LYS A 20 32.10 15.72 -0.46
CA LYS A 20 31.31 16.91 -0.80
C LYS A 20 30.10 17.07 0.12
N VAL A 21 29.85 18.33 0.50
CA VAL A 21 28.82 18.75 1.46
C VAL A 21 27.52 19.06 0.72
N PHE A 22 26.42 18.43 1.11
CA PHE A 22 25.09 18.66 0.54
C PHE A 22 24.09 19.04 1.64
N ASN A 23 23.34 20.14 1.44
CA ASN A 23 22.27 20.54 2.34
C ASN A 23 20.92 20.01 1.84
N CYS A 24 20.13 19.43 2.73
CA CYS A 24 18.83 18.87 2.41
C CYS A 24 17.77 19.99 2.39
N LEU A 25 17.13 20.24 1.26
CA LEU A 25 15.90 21.06 1.19
C LEU A 25 14.73 20.12 0.92
N CYS A 26 13.88 19.95 1.92
CA CYS A 26 12.56 19.36 1.75
C CYS A 26 11.63 20.39 1.08
N ASP A 27 10.80 19.87 0.19
CA ASP A 27 9.64 20.47 -0.50
C ASP A 27 9.86 20.92 -1.96
N THR A 28 9.08 20.24 -2.82
CA THR A 28 8.97 20.33 -4.28
C THR A 28 10.09 19.66 -5.07
N GLY A 29 9.74 18.59 -5.79
CA GLY A 29 10.63 17.88 -6.71
C GLY A 29 10.97 18.71 -7.95
N ALA A 30 11.88 19.67 -7.81
CA ALA A 30 12.58 20.32 -8.92
C ALA A 30 13.90 20.95 -8.43
N LEU A 31 15.05 20.53 -8.99
CA LEU A 31 16.31 21.28 -8.89
C LEU A 31 16.38 22.26 -10.06
N LYS A 32 16.50 23.57 -9.77
CA LYS A 32 16.84 24.59 -10.77
C LYS A 32 18.36 24.66 -10.90
N SER A 33 18.89 24.48 -12.11
CA SER A 33 20.23 24.96 -12.46
C SER A 33 20.14 26.35 -13.10
N ALA A 34 21.07 27.23 -12.72
CA ALA A 34 21.20 28.58 -13.24
C ALA A 34 21.77 28.59 -14.66
N SER A 35 20.92 28.31 -15.65
CA SER A 35 21.01 28.77 -17.03
C SER A 35 19.74 28.28 -17.71
N GLY A 36 18.88 29.20 -18.15
CA GLY A 36 17.54 28.89 -18.63
C GLY A 36 17.55 27.99 -19.86
N HIS A 37 17.30 26.70 -19.66
CA HIS A 37 16.69 25.76 -20.60
C HIS A 37 16.14 24.58 -19.78
N VAL A 38 14.84 24.31 -19.91
CA VAL A 38 14.17 23.18 -19.23
C VAL A 38 14.33 21.94 -20.11
N THR A 39 15.01 20.92 -19.59
CA THR A 39 15.04 19.57 -20.18
C THR A 39 14.79 18.57 -19.04
N PRO A 40 13.85 17.61 -19.16
CA PRO A 40 13.59 16.66 -18.10
C PRO A 40 14.73 15.63 -18.03
N LEU A 41 15.60 15.73 -17.03
CA LEU A 41 16.63 14.73 -16.76
C LEU A 41 16.05 13.56 -15.97
N ARG A 42 15.78 12.46 -16.68
CA ARG A 42 15.73 11.08 -16.15
C ARG A 42 17.04 10.83 -15.40
N THR A 43 17.00 10.75 -14.07
CA THR A 43 18.18 10.36 -13.28
C THR A 43 18.05 8.90 -12.87
N THR A 44 18.79 8.05 -13.58
CA THR A 44 19.03 6.63 -13.25
C THR A 44 20.30 6.55 -12.41
N HIS A 45 20.18 6.44 -11.09
CA HIS A 45 21.33 6.09 -10.24
C HIS A 45 21.04 4.78 -9.50
N PRO A 46 21.83 3.71 -9.75
CA PRO A 46 21.71 2.46 -9.00
C PRO A 46 22.26 2.65 -7.58
N ALA A 47 21.47 2.31 -6.56
CA ALA A 47 21.98 2.13 -5.21
C ALA A 47 22.68 0.75 -5.10
N THR A 48 23.88 0.70 -4.52
CA THR A 48 24.61 -0.55 -4.24
C THR A 48 24.62 -0.76 -2.73
N ILE A 49 24.20 -1.95 -2.27
CA ILE A 49 24.25 -2.34 -0.87
C ILE A 49 25.40 -3.33 -0.71
N LEU A 50 26.25 -3.12 0.29
CA LEU A 50 27.35 -4.01 0.66
C LEU A 50 27.03 -4.64 2.02
N ASP A 51 27.19 -5.95 2.12
CA ASP A 51 27.18 -6.71 3.38
C ASP A 51 28.62 -6.69 3.95
N PRO A 52 28.84 -6.23 5.20
CA PRO A 52 30.19 -6.14 5.77
C PRO A 52 30.84 -7.49 6.09
N ASP A 53 30.10 -8.61 6.12
CA ASP A 53 30.63 -9.90 6.59
C ASP A 53 30.57 -11.06 5.58
N SER A 54 30.26 -10.81 4.31
CA SER A 54 30.31 -11.85 3.27
C SER A 54 31.09 -11.43 2.04
N ASN A 55 32.07 -12.25 1.65
CA ASN A 55 32.90 -12.05 0.45
C ASN A 55 32.13 -12.35 -0.85
N ASN A 56 30.80 -12.23 -0.84
CA ASN A 56 29.91 -12.60 -1.93
C ASN A 56 28.80 -11.55 -2.09
N SER A 57 29.10 -10.47 -2.81
CA SER A 57 28.20 -9.33 -2.97
C SER A 57 27.11 -9.59 -4.03
N ALA A 58 25.85 -9.67 -3.61
CA ALA A 58 24.69 -9.55 -4.50
C ALA A 58 24.41 -8.06 -4.78
N LYS A 59 24.33 -7.65 -6.06
CA LYS A 59 23.88 -6.30 -6.42
C LYS A 59 22.41 -6.36 -6.81
N ILE A 60 21.53 -5.69 -6.07
CA ILE A 60 20.15 -5.41 -6.50
C ILE A 60 20.17 -4.09 -7.27
N SER A 61 19.80 -4.13 -8.56
CA SER A 61 19.74 -2.93 -9.38
C SER A 61 18.34 -2.32 -9.33
N ILE A 62 18.18 -1.21 -8.61
CA ILE A 62 16.93 -0.46 -8.49
C ILE A 62 16.76 0.42 -9.73
N LEU A 63 15.78 0.11 -10.58
CA LEU A 63 15.30 1.01 -11.62
C LEU A 63 13.90 1.49 -11.22
N VAL A 64 13.62 2.78 -11.42
CA VAL A 64 12.32 3.39 -11.11
C VAL A 64 11.71 3.82 -12.45
N ASP A 65 10.83 2.99 -13.02
CA ASP A 65 9.92 3.39 -14.10
C ASP A 65 8.50 3.01 -13.68
N SER A 66 7.58 3.97 -13.77
CA SER A 66 6.21 3.86 -13.27
C SER A 66 5.21 3.42 -14.35
N SER A 67 5.69 2.89 -15.48
CA SER A 67 4.82 2.49 -16.58
C SER A 67 5.20 1.12 -17.17
N CYS A 68 4.48 0.08 -16.77
CA CYS A 68 4.48 -1.18 -17.52
C CYS A 68 3.10 -1.86 -17.49
N PRO A 69 2.38 -1.95 -18.62
CA PRO A 69 1.24 -2.84 -18.75
C PRO A 69 1.72 -4.25 -19.08
N PHE A 70 1.86 -5.11 -18.07
CA PHE A 70 2.16 -6.52 -18.29
C PHE A 70 0.89 -7.29 -18.68
N ALA A 71 0.95 -8.08 -19.76
CA ALA A 71 -0.16 -8.91 -20.21
C ALA A 71 -0.03 -10.34 -19.66
N LEU A 72 -1.10 -10.88 -19.06
CA LEU A 72 -1.11 -12.27 -18.57
C LEU A 72 -1.08 -13.25 -19.76
N SER A 73 -0.20 -14.26 -19.70
CA SER A 73 -0.15 -15.35 -20.66
C SER A 73 -1.35 -16.30 -20.50
N LEU A 74 -1.55 -17.19 -21.47
CA LEU A 74 -2.59 -18.23 -21.38
C LEU A 74 -2.36 -19.17 -20.18
N GLU A 75 -1.10 -19.53 -19.91
CA GLU A 75 -0.70 -20.34 -18.75
C GLU A 75 -1.07 -19.64 -17.44
N HIS A 76 -0.82 -18.32 -17.33
CA HIS A 76 -1.22 -17.53 -16.17
C HIS A 76 -2.72 -17.55 -15.96
N MET A 77 -3.49 -17.39 -17.03
CA MET A 77 -4.95 -17.40 -16.96
C MET A 77 -5.50 -18.76 -16.52
N GLN A 78 -4.88 -19.86 -16.98
CA GLN A 78 -5.21 -21.20 -16.53
C GLN A 78 -4.87 -21.40 -15.05
N LEU A 79 -3.68 -20.97 -14.61
CA LEU A 79 -3.25 -21.04 -13.21
C LEU A 79 -4.25 -20.31 -12.29
N LEU A 80 -4.59 -19.06 -12.61
CA LEU A 80 -5.55 -18.27 -11.85
C LEU A 80 -6.99 -18.81 -11.93
N GLY A 81 -7.30 -19.56 -12.99
CA GLY A 81 -8.60 -20.24 -13.17
C GLY A 81 -8.85 -21.38 -12.18
N THR A 82 -7.80 -21.91 -11.55
CA THR A 82 -7.92 -22.93 -10.49
C THR A 82 -8.43 -22.38 -9.18
N LEU A 83 -8.35 -21.05 -8.98
CA LEU A 83 -8.77 -20.38 -7.75
C LEU A 83 -10.26 -20.05 -7.77
N PRO A 84 -10.94 -20.06 -6.60
CA PRO A 84 -12.34 -19.68 -6.51
C PRO A 84 -12.61 -18.30 -7.08
N SER A 85 -13.65 -18.16 -7.90
CA SER A 85 -14.00 -16.88 -8.54
C SER A 85 -14.30 -15.77 -7.54
N ALA A 86 -14.78 -16.14 -6.34
CA ALA A 86 -15.09 -15.24 -5.25
C ALA A 86 -13.87 -14.53 -4.63
N LEU A 87 -12.63 -15.01 -4.87
CA LEU A 87 -11.40 -14.31 -4.46
C LEU A 87 -11.24 -12.95 -5.17
N TRP A 88 -11.64 -12.90 -6.44
CA TRP A 88 -11.41 -11.75 -7.29
C TRP A 88 -12.43 -10.66 -7.01
N SER A 89 -11.96 -9.44 -6.78
CA SER A 89 -12.84 -8.29 -6.64
C SER A 89 -13.47 -7.93 -7.99
N THR A 90 -14.80 -7.85 -8.00
CA THR A 90 -15.60 -7.56 -9.20
C THR A 90 -16.00 -6.09 -9.32
N SER A 91 -15.96 -5.35 -8.21
CA SER A 91 -16.34 -3.94 -8.15
C SER A 91 -15.58 -3.21 -7.02
N PRO A 92 -15.57 -1.86 -7.03
CA PRO A 92 -14.98 -1.07 -5.95
C PRO A 92 -15.63 -1.27 -4.56
N THR A 93 -16.80 -1.90 -4.49
CA THR A 93 -17.53 -2.18 -3.25
C THR A 93 -17.63 -3.69 -2.96
N ASP A 94 -17.07 -4.54 -3.83
CA ASP A 94 -16.85 -5.96 -3.57
C ASP A 94 -15.61 -6.10 -2.67
N VAL A 95 -15.87 -5.99 -1.37
CA VAL A 95 -14.88 -5.95 -0.30
C VAL A 95 -14.86 -7.27 0.47
N GLY A 96 -13.69 -7.61 1.00
CA GLY A 96 -13.52 -8.77 1.86
C GLY A 96 -14.08 -8.57 3.25
N LEU A 97 -13.95 -9.61 4.08
CA LEU A 97 -14.09 -9.53 5.52
C LEU A 97 -13.03 -10.46 6.13
N ILE A 98 -12.01 -9.87 6.76
CA ILE A 98 -10.92 -10.65 7.36
C ILE A 98 -11.51 -11.51 8.49
N LYS A 99 -11.27 -12.82 8.40
CA LYS A 99 -11.71 -13.76 9.43
C LYS A 99 -10.95 -13.56 10.73
N ASP A 100 -11.65 -13.79 11.84
CA ASP A 100 -11.12 -13.69 13.20
C ASP A 100 -10.49 -12.33 13.55
N GLN A 101 -10.81 -11.30 12.76
CA GLN A 101 -10.45 -9.92 13.07
C GLN A 101 -11.54 -9.30 13.92
N ASP A 102 -11.22 -9.05 15.19
CA ASP A 102 -12.12 -8.34 16.08
C ASP A 102 -12.41 -6.92 15.55
N PRO A 103 -13.66 -6.42 15.70
CA PRO A 103 -14.00 -5.06 15.34
C PRO A 103 -13.10 -4.04 16.06
N ILE A 104 -12.52 -3.13 15.28
CA ILE A 104 -11.58 -2.15 15.81
C ILE A 104 -12.32 -1.10 16.64
N LYS A 105 -11.93 -0.98 17.90
CA LYS A 105 -12.35 0.10 18.79
C LYS A 105 -11.35 1.26 18.73
N VAL A 106 -11.82 2.43 18.33
CA VAL A 106 -11.01 3.64 18.20
C VAL A 106 -10.88 4.32 19.56
N LYS A 107 -9.64 4.51 20.01
CA LYS A 107 -9.34 5.22 21.26
C LYS A 107 -9.26 6.71 21.02
N LEU A 108 -9.83 7.50 21.93
CA LEU A 108 -9.87 8.95 21.85
C LEU A 108 -9.00 9.56 22.95
N VAL A 109 -8.16 10.52 22.59
CA VAL A 109 -7.29 11.26 23.53
C VAL A 109 -7.89 12.59 23.95
N LYS A 110 -8.88 13.10 23.20
CA LYS A 110 -9.57 14.37 23.51
C LYS A 110 -11.07 14.16 23.69
N SER A 111 -11.67 15.00 24.53
CA SER A 111 -13.13 15.04 24.73
C SER A 111 -13.87 15.74 23.59
N ASP A 112 -13.16 16.46 22.70
CA ASP A 112 -13.75 17.16 21.57
C ASP A 112 -14.53 16.21 20.64
N ARG A 113 -15.68 16.68 20.13
CA ARG A 113 -16.57 15.93 19.21
C ARG A 113 -16.96 16.83 18.03
N PRO A 114 -16.08 16.96 17.02
CA PRO A 114 -16.28 17.93 15.94
C PRO A 114 -17.57 17.64 15.17
N LYS A 115 -18.40 18.66 14.99
CA LYS A 115 -19.63 18.64 14.18
C LYS A 115 -19.56 19.71 13.09
N LEU A 116 -18.74 19.45 12.08
CA LEU A 116 -18.48 20.36 10.98
C LEU A 116 -19.65 20.41 9.99
N LYS A 117 -19.83 21.55 9.33
CA LYS A 117 -20.83 21.70 8.26
C LYS A 117 -20.35 21.02 6.99
N GLN A 118 -21.30 20.40 6.27
CA GLN A 118 -21.05 19.84 4.94
C GLN A 118 -20.68 20.97 3.96
N TYR A 119 -19.62 20.77 3.17
CA TYR A 119 -19.28 21.70 2.09
C TYR A 119 -20.41 21.76 1.06
N PRO A 120 -20.65 22.91 0.43
CA PRO A 120 -21.61 23.00 -0.68
C PRO A 120 -21.25 22.00 -1.78
N LEU A 121 -22.19 21.14 -2.15
CA LEU A 121 -22.04 20.18 -3.23
C LEU A 121 -22.89 20.65 -4.42
N THR A 122 -22.28 20.77 -5.60
CA THR A 122 -23.02 21.05 -6.84
C THR A 122 -23.88 19.84 -7.22
N GLN A 123 -24.90 20.05 -8.04
CA GLN A 123 -25.77 18.97 -8.52
C GLN A 123 -24.97 17.84 -9.20
N GLU A 124 -24.03 18.19 -10.10
CA GLU A 124 -23.16 17.19 -10.75
C GLU A 124 -22.42 16.32 -9.72
N THR A 125 -21.83 16.96 -8.71
CA THR A 125 -21.05 16.23 -7.70
C THR A 125 -21.95 15.35 -6.83
N GLN A 126 -23.16 15.82 -6.47
CA GLN A 126 -24.14 15.04 -5.71
C GLN A 126 -24.59 13.81 -6.50
N GLU A 127 -25.00 13.98 -7.76
CA GLU A 127 -25.42 12.89 -8.64
C GLU A 127 -24.26 11.92 -8.90
N GLY A 128 -23.03 12.43 -8.99
CA GLY A 128 -21.83 11.63 -9.20
C GLY A 128 -21.51 10.66 -8.05
N ILE A 129 -21.62 11.10 -6.79
CA ILE A 129 -21.36 10.23 -5.62
C ILE A 129 -22.58 9.45 -5.13
N GLY A 130 -23.79 9.77 -5.59
CA GLY A 130 -25.01 9.07 -5.21
C GLY A 130 -24.95 7.55 -5.43
N PRO A 131 -24.53 7.06 -6.62
CA PRO A 131 -24.32 5.65 -6.87
C PRO A 131 -23.25 5.04 -5.96
N VAL A 132 -22.15 5.75 -5.70
CA VAL A 132 -21.06 5.28 -4.83
C VAL A 132 -21.56 5.03 -3.41
N ILE A 133 -22.31 5.98 -2.84
CA ILE A 133 -22.90 5.83 -1.50
C ILE A 133 -23.91 4.67 -1.48
N LYS A 134 -24.76 4.56 -2.52
CA LYS A 134 -25.74 3.47 -2.64
C LYS A 134 -25.06 2.10 -2.68
N ASP A 135 -23.98 1.96 -3.44
CA ASP A 135 -23.23 0.72 -3.56
C ASP A 135 -22.52 0.37 -2.24
N MET A 136 -21.97 1.37 -1.55
CA MET A 136 -21.35 1.17 -0.23
C MET A 136 -22.37 0.80 0.85
N LEU A 137 -23.60 1.32 0.79
CA LEU A 137 -24.71 0.89 1.65
C LEU A 137 -25.11 -0.56 1.37
N LYS A 138 -25.23 -0.94 0.09
CA LYS A 138 -25.56 -2.32 -0.31
C LYS A 138 -24.48 -3.31 0.12
N ALA A 139 -23.22 -2.91 0.06
CA ALA A 139 -22.07 -3.70 0.54
C ALA A 139 -21.96 -3.72 2.07
N GLY A 140 -22.79 -2.96 2.79
CA GLY A 140 -22.74 -2.86 4.25
C GLY A 140 -21.50 -2.15 4.77
N ILE A 141 -20.77 -1.40 3.94
CA ILE A 141 -19.62 -0.55 4.32
C ILE A 141 -20.10 0.72 5.03
N LEU A 142 -21.27 1.20 4.61
CA LEU A 142 -21.97 2.33 5.23
C LEU A 142 -23.26 1.85 5.89
N ARG A 143 -23.69 2.59 6.91
CA ARG A 143 -25.02 2.52 7.49
C ARG A 143 -25.59 3.91 7.70
N LYS A 144 -26.91 4.03 7.83
CA LYS A 144 -27.55 5.24 8.34
C LYS A 144 -27.29 5.35 9.85
N THR A 145 -27.19 6.57 10.36
CA THR A 145 -27.08 6.85 11.79
C THR A 145 -27.84 8.12 12.12
N ASP A 146 -28.58 8.13 13.23
CA ASP A 146 -29.31 9.32 13.70
C ASP A 146 -28.62 9.98 14.89
N THR A 147 -27.63 9.30 15.49
CA THR A 147 -26.91 9.73 16.69
C THR A 147 -25.39 9.84 16.43
N PRO A 148 -24.95 10.71 15.49
CA PRO A 148 -23.54 10.87 15.18
C PRO A 148 -22.78 11.49 16.36
N ILE A 149 -21.68 10.84 16.77
CA ILE A 149 -20.76 11.37 17.79
C ILE A 149 -19.99 12.55 17.20
N CYS A 150 -19.37 12.33 16.03
CA CYS A 150 -18.72 13.37 15.24
C CYS A 150 -19.43 13.52 13.89
N LYS A 151 -19.29 14.67 13.25
CA LYS A 151 -19.73 14.89 11.87
C LYS A 151 -18.66 15.65 11.11
N THR A 152 -18.19 15.09 10.00
CA THR A 152 -17.22 15.74 9.11
C THR A 152 -17.72 15.78 7.68
N PRO A 153 -17.29 16.78 6.89
CA PRO A 153 -17.78 16.95 5.52
C PRO A 153 -17.15 15.90 4.60
N ILE A 154 -17.89 15.56 3.55
CA ILE A 154 -17.37 14.85 2.38
C ILE A 154 -17.11 15.82 1.23
N PHE A 155 -16.20 15.46 0.35
CA PHE A 155 -15.98 16.13 -0.93
C PHE A 155 -15.77 15.11 -2.04
N PRO A 156 -16.52 15.22 -3.15
CA PRO A 156 -16.34 14.38 -4.33
C PRO A 156 -15.04 14.68 -5.07
N VAL A 157 -14.37 13.63 -5.53
CA VAL A 157 -13.19 13.72 -6.40
C VAL A 157 -13.45 12.88 -7.65
N LYS A 158 -13.24 13.48 -8.82
CA LYS A 158 -13.33 12.78 -10.11
C LYS A 158 -11.96 12.18 -10.44
N LYS A 159 -11.90 10.86 -10.63
CA LYS A 159 -10.69 10.17 -11.07
C LYS A 159 -10.43 10.48 -12.56
N ALA A 160 -9.20 10.29 -13.02
CA ALA A 160 -8.82 10.45 -14.43
C ALA A 160 -9.65 9.56 -15.39
N ASN A 161 -10.15 8.42 -14.89
CA ASN A 161 -11.04 7.53 -15.63
C ASN A 161 -12.51 7.97 -15.63
N GLY A 162 -12.81 9.20 -15.19
CA GLY A 162 -14.16 9.77 -15.12
C GLY A 162 -15.02 9.29 -13.95
N LYS A 163 -14.59 8.27 -13.19
CA LYS A 163 -15.36 7.74 -12.05
C LYS A 163 -15.27 8.66 -10.84
N TRP A 164 -16.38 8.78 -10.12
CA TRP A 164 -16.44 9.54 -8.88
C TRP A 164 -15.89 8.74 -7.69
N ARG A 165 -15.27 9.46 -6.76
CA ARG A 165 -14.82 8.96 -5.45
C ARG A 165 -15.32 9.91 -4.38
N MET A 166 -15.91 9.36 -3.33
CA MET A 166 -16.21 10.11 -2.13
C MET A 166 -14.97 10.14 -1.23
N VAL A 167 -14.55 11.32 -0.81
CA VAL A 167 -13.50 11.51 0.19
C VAL A 167 -14.10 12.22 1.40
N GLN A 168 -13.86 11.72 2.60
CA GLN A 168 -14.27 12.36 3.84
C GLN A 168 -13.09 13.14 4.42
N ASP A 169 -13.32 14.38 4.84
CA ASP A 169 -12.31 15.16 5.54
C ASP A 169 -12.25 14.74 7.01
N LEU A 170 -11.38 13.77 7.31
CA LEU A 170 -11.21 13.24 8.65
C LEU A 170 -10.18 13.99 9.49
N ARG A 171 -9.64 15.14 9.04
CA ARG A 171 -8.59 15.86 9.78
C ARG A 171 -8.99 16.21 11.22
N ALA A 172 -10.23 16.67 11.42
CA ALA A 172 -10.73 17.00 12.75
C ALA A 172 -10.91 15.76 13.65
N VAL A 173 -11.29 14.62 13.07
CA VAL A 173 -11.39 13.34 13.79
C VAL A 173 -9.99 12.80 14.12
N ASN A 174 -9.06 12.85 13.17
CA ASN A 174 -7.67 12.44 13.36
C ASN A 174 -6.98 13.22 14.49
N ALA A 175 -7.36 14.47 14.73
CA ALA A 175 -6.78 15.32 15.78
C ALA A 175 -7.22 14.96 17.22
N ILE A 176 -8.23 14.10 17.38
CA ILE A 176 -8.80 13.69 18.68
C ILE A 176 -8.59 12.20 19.00
N VAL A 177 -8.05 11.43 18.05
CA VAL A 177 -7.79 9.99 18.17
C VAL A 177 -6.38 9.74 18.67
N GLU A 178 -6.20 8.68 19.45
CA GLU A 178 -4.89 8.18 19.86
C GLU A 178 -4.12 7.64 18.63
N PRO A 179 -2.92 8.14 18.32
CA PRO A 179 -2.13 7.60 17.22
C PRO A 179 -1.73 6.14 17.49
N GLU A 180 -1.92 5.26 16.51
CA GLU A 180 -1.37 3.90 16.60
C GLU A 180 0.14 3.92 16.30
N PRO A 181 0.95 3.11 17.00
CA PRO A 181 2.37 2.94 16.68
C PRO A 181 2.56 2.51 15.23
N VAL A 182 3.37 3.23 14.46
CA VAL A 182 3.61 2.90 13.05
C VAL A 182 4.43 1.62 12.95
N GLU A 183 3.80 0.54 12.51
CA GLU A 183 4.45 -0.76 12.26
C GLU A 183 4.73 -1.04 10.77
N VAL A 184 4.50 -0.07 9.88
CA VAL A 184 4.77 -0.28 8.45
C VAL A 184 6.28 -0.24 8.24
N ALA A 185 6.84 -1.35 7.76
CA ALA A 185 8.27 -1.46 7.50
C ALA A 185 8.67 -0.47 6.40
N ASN A 186 9.86 0.13 6.53
CA ASN A 186 10.41 0.97 5.47
C ASN A 186 10.55 0.12 4.18
N PRO A 187 10.04 0.59 3.02
CA PRO A 187 10.12 -0.16 1.75
C PRO A 187 11.53 -0.65 1.41
N HIS A 188 12.56 0.15 1.68
CA HIS A 188 13.94 -0.22 1.40
C HIS A 188 14.40 -1.37 2.30
N THR A 189 14.11 -1.30 3.60
CA THR A 189 14.43 -2.37 4.56
C THR A 189 13.67 -3.65 4.21
N LEU A 190 12.41 -3.53 3.77
CA LEU A 190 11.61 -4.67 3.34
C LEU A 190 12.24 -5.34 2.11
N LEU A 191 12.61 -4.57 1.08
CA LEU A 191 13.22 -5.10 -0.14
C LEU A 191 14.60 -5.75 0.10
N ASN A 192 15.35 -5.30 1.11
CA ASN A 192 16.63 -5.92 1.48
C ASN A 192 16.48 -7.35 2.02
N SER A 193 15.27 -7.76 2.41
CA SER A 193 15.02 -9.14 2.84
C SER A 193 14.90 -10.13 1.69
N ILE A 194 14.79 -9.67 0.43
CA ILE A 194 14.71 -10.55 -0.75
C ILE A 194 15.97 -11.39 -0.84
N GLY A 195 15.80 -12.72 -0.93
CA GLY A 195 16.92 -13.64 -0.96
C GLY A 195 17.72 -13.52 -2.26
N SER A 196 19.04 -13.71 -2.18
CA SER A 196 19.92 -13.80 -3.36
C SER A 196 19.51 -14.88 -4.36
N ARG A 197 18.83 -15.93 -3.90
CA ARG A 197 18.36 -17.03 -4.75
C ARG A 197 17.00 -16.78 -5.38
N ASP A 198 16.27 -15.74 -4.95
CA ASP A 198 14.95 -15.40 -5.48
C ASP A 198 15.11 -14.81 -6.89
N LYS A 199 14.56 -15.51 -7.88
CA LYS A 199 14.67 -15.17 -9.31
C LYS A 199 13.34 -14.83 -9.94
N TRP A 200 12.25 -15.26 -9.33
CA TRP A 200 10.90 -15.15 -9.86
C TRP A 200 9.99 -14.50 -8.82
N PHE A 201 9.15 -13.60 -9.28
CA PHE A 201 8.37 -12.71 -8.44
C PHE A 201 6.92 -12.66 -8.90
N SER A 202 5.99 -12.62 -7.95
CA SER A 202 4.61 -12.24 -8.18
C SER A 202 4.26 -11.05 -7.28
N VAL A 203 3.48 -10.10 -7.80
CA VAL A 203 2.92 -9.01 -7.02
C VAL A 203 1.41 -9.15 -7.00
N VAL A 204 0.85 -9.22 -5.80
CA VAL A 204 -0.58 -9.33 -5.54
C VAL A 204 -1.03 -8.06 -4.82
N ASP A 205 -2.03 -7.40 -5.39
CA ASP A 205 -2.66 -6.21 -4.81
C ASP A 205 -4.04 -6.58 -4.21
N LEU A 206 -4.26 -6.19 -2.97
CA LEU A 206 -5.51 -6.40 -2.24
C LEU A 206 -6.51 -5.28 -2.53
N SER A 207 -7.71 -5.66 -3.00
CA SER A 207 -8.74 -4.72 -3.43
C SER A 207 -9.49 -4.12 -2.24
N ASN A 208 -9.46 -2.79 -2.13
CA ASN A 208 -10.19 -2.02 -1.11
C ASN A 208 -9.95 -2.55 0.31
N ALA A 209 -8.71 -2.98 0.55
CA ALA A 209 -8.15 -3.53 1.78
C ALA A 209 -8.76 -2.98 3.07
N LEU A 210 -8.79 -1.66 3.27
CA LEU A 210 -9.28 -1.07 4.52
C LEU A 210 -10.72 -1.48 4.86
N PHE A 211 -11.58 -1.66 3.86
CA PHE A 211 -12.97 -2.04 4.10
C PHE A 211 -13.16 -3.50 4.50
N SER A 212 -12.11 -4.33 4.49
CA SER A 212 -12.17 -5.70 4.99
C SER A 212 -12.08 -5.78 6.53
N VAL A 213 -11.70 -4.68 7.20
CA VAL A 213 -11.57 -4.62 8.65
C VAL A 213 -12.84 -3.99 9.27
N PRO A 214 -13.56 -4.71 10.15
CA PRO A 214 -14.73 -4.18 10.85
C PRO A 214 -14.36 -3.07 11.85
N LEU A 215 -15.25 -2.09 12.00
CA LEU A 215 -15.24 -1.14 13.11
C LEU A 215 -16.20 -1.58 14.22
N ASP A 216 -15.77 -1.42 15.47
CA ASP A 216 -16.63 -1.59 16.64
C ASP A 216 -17.80 -0.60 16.61
N ARG A 217 -18.98 -1.05 17.05
CA ARG A 217 -20.24 -0.29 16.96
C ARG A 217 -20.15 1.07 17.64
N GLU A 218 -19.44 1.19 18.76
CA GLU A 218 -19.30 2.47 19.48
C GLU A 218 -18.38 3.45 18.74
N SER A 219 -17.45 2.92 17.94
CA SER A 219 -16.50 3.71 17.16
C SER A 219 -17.06 4.15 15.81
N GLN A 220 -18.09 3.47 15.30
CA GLN A 220 -18.67 3.78 13.99
C GLN A 220 -19.17 5.23 13.93
N ASP A 221 -19.87 5.73 14.95
CA ASP A 221 -20.46 7.07 14.91
C ASP A 221 -19.43 8.22 15.02
N LEU A 222 -18.13 7.92 15.14
CA LEU A 222 -17.03 8.89 15.01
C LEU A 222 -16.78 9.32 13.56
N PHE A 223 -17.19 8.51 12.58
CA PHE A 223 -16.89 8.72 11.17
C PHE A 223 -18.11 9.18 10.38
N ALA A 224 -19.10 9.79 11.05
CA ALA A 224 -20.33 10.14 10.38
C ALA A 224 -20.18 11.36 9.46
N PHE A 225 -20.96 11.37 8.38
CA PHE A 225 -21.07 12.46 7.41
C PHE A 225 -22.51 12.63 6.95
N GLN A 226 -22.79 13.76 6.29
CA GLN A 226 -24.11 14.09 5.79
C GLN A 226 -24.13 14.07 4.25
N TYR A 227 -25.16 13.46 3.67
CA TYR A 227 -25.41 13.51 2.23
C TYR A 227 -26.93 13.58 1.98
N ASN A 228 -27.37 14.55 1.18
CA ASN A 228 -28.78 14.83 0.87
C ASN A 228 -29.70 14.85 2.11
N GLY A 229 -29.25 15.53 3.17
CA GLY A 229 -30.01 15.69 4.42
C GLY A 229 -30.01 14.45 5.33
N GLN A 230 -29.50 13.30 4.88
CA GLN A 230 -29.38 12.09 5.68
C GLN A 230 -27.97 11.93 6.24
N MET A 231 -27.88 11.46 7.48
CA MET A 231 -26.62 11.10 8.14
C MET A 231 -26.26 9.63 7.88
N TYR A 232 -24.99 9.40 7.57
CA TYR A 232 -24.39 8.10 7.33
C TYR A 232 -23.11 7.95 8.12
N THR A 233 -22.72 6.71 8.41
CA THR A 233 -21.40 6.41 8.97
C THR A 233 -20.84 5.10 8.44
N TYR A 234 -19.55 4.87 8.69
CA TYR A 234 -18.82 3.67 8.30
C TYR A 234 -19.01 2.53 9.31
N THR A 235 -19.11 1.31 8.80
CA THR A 235 -19.07 0.05 9.59
C THR A 235 -17.71 -0.65 9.49
N ARG A 236 -16.84 -0.15 8.60
CA ARG A 236 -15.50 -0.66 8.28
C ARG A 236 -14.47 0.47 8.39
N LEU A 237 -13.17 0.17 8.45
CA LEU A 237 -12.15 1.22 8.51
C LEU A 237 -12.28 2.20 7.32
N PRO A 238 -12.47 3.50 7.56
CA PRO A 238 -12.65 4.48 6.49
C PRO A 238 -11.31 4.87 5.86
N GLN A 239 -11.39 5.30 4.60
CA GLN A 239 -10.28 5.95 3.91
C GLN A 239 -10.08 7.36 4.48
N GLY A 240 -8.82 7.75 4.74
CA GLY A 240 -8.46 9.07 5.29
C GLY A 240 -8.34 9.13 6.82
N PHE A 241 -8.69 8.05 7.53
CA PHE A 241 -8.41 7.93 8.95
C PHE A 241 -6.93 7.58 9.17
N THR A 242 -6.25 8.35 10.04
CA THR A 242 -4.78 8.26 10.21
C THR A 242 -4.31 6.86 10.56
N ASN A 243 -5.03 6.12 11.42
CA ASN A 243 -4.59 4.81 11.87
C ASN A 243 -5.00 3.67 10.92
N SER A 244 -5.86 3.93 9.91
CA SER A 244 -6.36 2.88 9.01
C SER A 244 -5.24 2.04 8.37
N PRO A 245 -4.15 2.61 7.83
CA PRO A 245 -3.07 1.81 7.22
C PRO A 245 -2.37 0.90 8.24
N THR A 246 -2.11 1.40 9.45
CA THR A 246 -1.45 0.65 10.53
C THR A 246 -2.33 -0.51 11.00
N LEU A 247 -3.59 -0.21 11.33
CA LEU A 247 -4.57 -1.19 11.81
C LEU A 247 -4.82 -2.28 10.77
N TYR A 248 -4.92 -1.90 9.49
CA TYR A 248 -5.02 -2.85 8.40
C TYR A 248 -3.76 -3.71 8.26
N SER A 249 -2.57 -3.13 8.35
CA SER A 249 -1.30 -3.87 8.26
C SER A 249 -1.15 -4.88 9.39
N GLN A 250 -1.58 -4.54 10.61
CA GLN A 250 -1.64 -5.46 11.76
C GLN A 250 -2.61 -6.62 11.49
N ALA A 251 -3.84 -6.31 11.04
CA ALA A 251 -4.85 -7.31 10.70
C ALA A 251 -4.38 -8.26 9.59
N LEU A 252 -3.77 -7.71 8.53
CA LEU A 252 -3.21 -8.51 7.43
C LEU A 252 -2.07 -9.41 7.93
N ARG A 253 -1.13 -8.89 8.72
CA ARG A 253 -0.04 -9.70 9.28
C ARG A 253 -0.58 -10.83 10.15
N ALA A 254 -1.52 -10.53 11.05
CA ALA A 254 -2.16 -11.52 11.91
C ALA A 254 -2.82 -12.63 11.07
N SER A 255 -3.57 -12.26 10.03
CA SER A 255 -4.20 -13.21 9.09
C SER A 255 -3.15 -14.04 8.34
N MET A 256 -2.04 -13.44 7.92
CA MET A 256 -0.96 -14.12 7.20
C MET A 256 -0.11 -15.05 8.08
N THR A 257 -0.11 -14.94 9.42
CA THR A 257 0.63 -15.86 10.30
C THR A 257 0.20 -17.32 10.18
N ARG A 258 -1.03 -17.55 9.73
CA ARG A 258 -1.61 -18.88 9.49
C ARG A 258 -1.32 -19.42 8.09
N CYS A 259 -0.66 -18.64 7.24
CA CYS A 259 -0.32 -19.08 5.88
C CYS A 259 0.67 -20.23 5.94
N SER A 260 0.47 -21.22 5.08
CA SER A 260 1.42 -22.34 4.98
C SER A 260 2.82 -21.82 4.59
N PRO A 261 3.90 -22.45 5.10
CA PRO A 261 5.25 -22.11 4.72
C PRO A 261 5.44 -22.19 3.20
N LEU A 262 6.15 -21.21 2.64
CA LEU A 262 6.47 -21.19 1.22
C LEU A 262 7.67 -22.07 0.92
N ILE A 263 7.71 -22.61 -0.30
CA ILE A 263 8.83 -23.41 -0.79
C ILE A 263 9.84 -22.52 -1.50
N ASN A 264 11.11 -22.59 -1.11
CA ASN A 264 12.21 -21.92 -1.84
C ASN A 264 11.90 -20.45 -2.20
N GLY A 265 11.38 -19.70 -1.23
CA GLY A 265 10.92 -18.32 -1.42
C GLY A 265 10.21 -17.80 -0.17
N GLN A 266 9.67 -16.59 -0.27
CA GLN A 266 9.01 -15.89 0.83
C GLN A 266 7.93 -14.94 0.31
N TYR A 267 7.19 -14.30 1.21
CA TYR A 267 6.31 -13.19 0.87
C TYR A 267 6.64 -11.97 1.73
N LEU A 268 6.51 -10.78 1.14
CA LEU A 268 6.72 -9.49 1.79
C LEU A 268 5.42 -8.70 1.74
N LEU A 269 5.02 -8.16 2.89
CA LEU A 269 3.78 -7.42 3.05
C LEU A 269 4.08 -5.93 3.18
N TYR A 270 3.43 -5.12 2.34
CA TYR A 270 3.42 -3.67 2.48
C TYR A 270 2.00 -3.14 2.30
N VAL A 271 1.31 -2.91 3.41
CA VAL A 271 -0.09 -2.50 3.43
C VAL A 271 -0.93 -3.44 2.54
N ASP A 272 -1.40 -3.01 1.37
CA ASP A 272 -2.22 -3.79 0.43
C ASP A 272 -1.43 -4.52 -0.67
N ASP A 273 -0.12 -4.30 -0.78
CA ASP A 273 0.76 -4.93 -1.77
C ASP A 273 1.56 -6.10 -1.17
N ILE A 274 1.43 -7.27 -1.79
CA ILE A 274 2.15 -8.49 -1.41
C ILE A 274 3.11 -8.88 -2.53
N LEU A 275 4.42 -8.88 -2.23
CA LEU A 275 5.43 -9.49 -3.11
C LEU A 275 5.63 -10.94 -2.69
N ILE A 276 5.64 -11.85 -3.66
CA ILE A 276 5.86 -13.29 -3.44
C ILE A 276 7.06 -13.70 -4.28
N THR A 277 7.99 -14.45 -3.70
CA THR A 277 9.24 -14.83 -4.36
C THR A 277 9.33 -16.35 -4.56
N GLY A 278 10.19 -16.75 -5.49
CA GLY A 278 10.60 -18.13 -5.72
C GLY A 278 11.95 -18.23 -6.40
N HIS A 279 12.71 -19.27 -6.09
CA HIS A 279 13.99 -19.57 -6.74
C HIS A 279 13.80 -19.96 -8.22
N THR A 280 12.71 -20.68 -8.53
CA THR A 280 12.32 -21.08 -9.89
C THR A 280 10.93 -20.54 -10.24
N LYS A 281 10.56 -20.55 -11.53
CA LYS A 281 9.22 -20.15 -11.97
C LYS A 281 8.16 -21.01 -11.28
N GLN A 282 8.39 -22.32 -11.20
CA GLN A 282 7.50 -23.30 -10.60
C GLN A 282 7.35 -23.10 -9.08
N ASP A 283 8.43 -22.75 -8.38
CA ASP A 283 8.35 -22.39 -6.96
C ASP A 283 7.48 -21.15 -6.77
N CYS A 284 7.68 -20.11 -7.59
CA CYS A 284 6.90 -18.88 -7.55
C CYS A 284 5.41 -19.13 -7.85
N GLU A 285 5.09 -19.97 -8.84
CA GLU A 285 3.70 -20.34 -9.17
C GLU A 285 3.01 -21.04 -8.00
N ARG A 286 3.68 -22.03 -7.38
CA ARG A 286 3.16 -22.76 -6.21
C ARG A 286 3.00 -21.86 -4.99
N ASN A 287 3.99 -21.01 -4.72
CA ASN A 287 3.93 -20.03 -3.62
C ASN A 287 2.80 -19.04 -3.85
N THR A 288 2.63 -18.55 -5.08
CA THR A 288 1.56 -17.61 -5.43
C THR A 288 0.18 -18.24 -5.24
N LEU A 289 0.00 -19.49 -5.68
CA LEU A 289 -1.24 -20.24 -5.43
C LEU A 289 -1.50 -20.42 -3.94
N THR A 290 -0.48 -20.80 -3.16
CA THR A 290 -0.59 -20.99 -1.71
C THR A 290 -1.07 -19.70 -1.02
N VAL A 291 -0.45 -18.57 -1.35
CA VAL A 291 -0.85 -17.26 -0.80
C VAL A 291 -2.25 -16.87 -1.26
N LEU A 292 -2.60 -17.03 -2.54
CA LEU A 292 -3.93 -16.66 -3.05
C LEU A 292 -5.06 -17.53 -2.45
N GLN A 293 -4.81 -18.83 -2.25
CA GLN A 293 -5.72 -19.73 -1.56
C GLN A 293 -5.89 -19.33 -0.10
N HIS A 294 -4.80 -18.97 0.58
CA HIS A 294 -4.83 -18.47 1.95
C HIS A 294 -5.64 -17.18 2.06
N LEU A 295 -5.37 -16.20 1.19
CA LEU A 295 -6.10 -14.93 1.13
C LEU A 295 -7.61 -15.15 0.92
N TYR A 296 -7.99 -16.07 0.02
CA TYR A 296 -9.38 -16.46 -0.17
C TYR A 296 -9.98 -17.06 1.10
N ALA A 297 -9.29 -18.02 1.71
CA ALA A 297 -9.74 -18.71 2.92
C ALA A 297 -9.93 -17.73 4.09
N GLU A 298 -9.10 -16.69 4.17
CA GLU A 298 -9.12 -15.65 5.19
C GLU A 298 -10.09 -14.50 4.89
N GLY A 299 -10.77 -14.53 3.75
CA GLY A 299 -11.82 -13.56 3.39
C GLY A 299 -11.31 -12.28 2.75
N HIS A 300 -10.07 -12.25 2.26
CA HIS A 300 -9.52 -11.13 1.48
C HIS A 300 -10.04 -11.11 0.04
N LYS A 301 -9.93 -9.95 -0.60
CA LYS A 301 -10.26 -9.75 -2.02
C LYS A 301 -9.03 -9.26 -2.78
N VAL A 302 -8.81 -9.80 -3.97
CA VAL A 302 -7.63 -9.52 -4.78
C VAL A 302 -8.02 -8.84 -6.10
N SER A 303 -7.19 -7.89 -6.54
CA SER A 303 -7.33 -7.22 -7.83
C SER A 303 -6.75 -8.07 -8.97
N LYS A 304 -7.60 -8.87 -9.63
CA LYS A 304 -7.16 -9.73 -10.75
C LYS A 304 -6.44 -8.98 -11.87
N THR A 305 -6.83 -7.74 -12.15
CA THR A 305 -6.24 -6.93 -13.24
C THR A 305 -4.91 -6.27 -12.87
N ARG A 306 -4.52 -6.28 -11.59
CA ARG A 306 -3.28 -5.66 -11.10
C ARG A 306 -2.21 -6.68 -10.73
N ILE A 307 -2.53 -7.96 -10.81
CA ILE A 307 -1.58 -9.02 -10.49
C ILE A 307 -0.44 -9.05 -11.52
N GLN A 308 0.79 -9.10 -11.03
CA GLN A 308 1.97 -9.42 -11.83
C GLN A 308 2.36 -10.85 -11.45
N LEU A 309 2.29 -11.79 -12.37
CA LEU A 309 2.38 -13.21 -12.02
C LEU A 309 3.67 -13.83 -12.53
N CYS A 310 4.49 -14.34 -11.60
CA CYS A 310 5.64 -15.21 -11.83
C CYS A 310 6.56 -14.69 -12.94
N GLN A 311 7.07 -13.47 -12.75
CA GLN A 311 7.98 -12.79 -13.68
C GLN A 311 9.40 -12.68 -13.09
N PRO A 312 10.44 -12.65 -13.94
CA PRO A 312 11.81 -12.38 -13.50
C PRO A 312 12.03 -10.91 -13.07
N GLU A 313 11.13 -10.02 -13.49
CA GLU A 313 11.11 -8.60 -13.14
C GLU A 313 9.66 -8.15 -12.89
N VAL A 314 9.42 -7.44 -11.78
CA VAL A 314 8.12 -6.87 -11.38
C VAL A 314 8.28 -5.47 -10.85
N VAL A 315 7.21 -4.67 -10.90
CA VAL A 315 7.15 -3.37 -10.22
C VAL A 315 6.46 -3.54 -8.88
N TYR A 316 7.17 -3.29 -7.78
CA TYR A 316 6.65 -3.35 -6.42
C TYR A 316 6.95 -2.03 -5.71
N LEU A 317 5.92 -1.37 -5.18
CA LEU A 317 6.04 -0.05 -4.51
C LEU A 317 6.70 1.04 -5.38
N GLY A 318 6.49 0.96 -6.71
CA GLY A 318 7.11 1.87 -7.69
C GLY A 318 8.57 1.55 -8.01
N ILE A 319 9.10 0.42 -7.52
CA ILE A 319 10.48 -0.02 -7.73
C ILE A 319 10.49 -1.27 -8.60
N HIS A 320 11.36 -1.32 -9.61
CA HIS A 320 11.63 -2.55 -10.35
C HIS A 320 12.44 -3.51 -9.48
N VAL A 321 11.83 -4.65 -9.19
CA VAL A 321 12.45 -5.79 -8.50
C VAL A 321 12.80 -6.82 -9.56
N ARG A 322 14.09 -7.13 -9.68
CA ARG A 322 14.60 -8.17 -10.58
C ARG A 322 15.82 -8.83 -9.96
N CYS A 323 16.06 -10.08 -10.32
CA CYS A 323 17.28 -10.77 -9.93
C CYS A 323 18.43 -10.33 -10.83
N THR A 324 19.39 -9.57 -10.30
CA THR A 324 20.60 -9.19 -11.02
C THR A 324 21.78 -10.03 -10.55
N TYR A 325 21.91 -11.23 -11.13
CA TYR A 325 23.18 -11.93 -11.20
C TYR A 325 23.65 -12.00 -12.65
N PRO A 326 24.94 -11.73 -12.93
CA PRO A 326 25.50 -12.05 -14.23
C PRO A 326 25.43 -13.57 -14.43
N THR A 327 24.87 -14.00 -15.55
CA THR A 327 24.74 -15.39 -16.01
C THR A 327 26.07 -16.09 -16.34
N PHE A 328 27.21 -15.52 -15.96
CA PHE A 328 28.53 -16.09 -16.19
C PHE A 328 29.14 -16.48 -14.85
N TRP A 329 29.11 -17.79 -14.55
CA TRP A 329 30.10 -18.62 -13.85
C TRP A 329 29.38 -19.93 -13.54
N CYS A 330 29.12 -20.68 -14.61
CA CYS A 330 28.64 -22.04 -14.57
C CYS A 330 29.59 -22.88 -15.42
N GLU A 331 30.83 -23.07 -14.96
CA GLU A 331 31.66 -24.20 -15.36
C GLU A 331 32.41 -24.73 -14.10
N THR A 332 32.55 -26.04 -14.07
CA THR A 332 32.89 -27.00 -13.00
C THR A 332 34.12 -26.74 -12.10
N PRO A 333 34.22 -27.43 -10.95
CA PRO A 333 35.28 -27.21 -9.95
C PRO A 333 36.61 -27.82 -10.39
N THR A 334 37.70 -27.07 -10.25
CA THR A 334 39.05 -27.61 -10.26
C THR A 334 39.71 -27.36 -8.91
N PHE A 335 39.89 -28.45 -8.17
CA PHE A 335 40.89 -28.55 -7.10
C PHE A 335 42.29 -28.55 -7.74
N SER A 336 43.16 -27.68 -7.28
CA SER A 336 44.61 -27.90 -7.36
C SER A 336 45.31 -27.12 -6.25
N PHE A 337 45.68 -27.83 -5.19
CA PHE A 337 46.78 -27.46 -4.31
C PHE A 337 48.07 -27.59 -5.10
N LEU A 338 48.92 -26.56 -5.10
CA LEU A 338 50.36 -26.70 -5.35
C LEU A 338 51.09 -25.66 -4.49
N PHE A 339 51.67 -26.18 -3.40
CA PHE A 339 52.76 -25.75 -2.52
C PHE A 339 52.93 -24.27 -2.15
#